data_AF-A0A3N5JCX4-F1
#
_entry.id   AF-A0A3N5JCX4-F1
#
_cell.length_a   1.000
_cell.length_b   1.000
_cell.length_c   1.000
_cell.angle_alpha   90.00
_cell.angle_beta   90.00
_cell.angle_gamma   90.00
#
_symmetry.space_group_name_H-M   'P 1'
#
loop_
_entity.id
_entity.type
_entity.pdbx_description
1 polymer ?
#
loop_
_entity_poly.entity_id
_entity_poly.type
_entity_poly.pdbx_seq_one_letter_code
_entity_poly.pdbx_strand_id
1 'polypeptide(L)'
;MKRTLLLIFALGLFCAPTLFGQMKLDDLHGDELYSFRNSHSGNQLRTTFYNEGYVGHRTGINPDDIGEWPINSGHNYINLIPYFFLSEVKDTEGIIRHISSEANGITTGNDNDSASADSREDGTWQCLAPLPGFANPETQRAAMSHQPNTWPSTWPDKFEDAVDPGWPASWNGYFGKNILNADQESYYMMDDYQNDEFSFFPDSTDLDRRGLGLRGAVRGFQWSNVLVEDVLFQLVDVKNIGTYNHSKMDFGIMSGPVFGRSVKGGGDGGDDAAEFDLQRHIGWHFDGDDIGDTGWMPVGFQGFAYYESPGNPFDGIDDDDDANSGSGKIITEELFAPRVINVGNPIILINYDTFVRTVSTMPAGGVDITYLGNKYHYDAGAVFEE
;
A
#
# COMPACT_ATOMS: atom_id res chain seq x y z
N MET A 1 -27.40 82.00 -4.79
CA MET A 1 -26.26 81.35 -5.48
C MET A 1 -25.68 80.28 -4.57
N LYS A 2 -25.44 79.12 -5.18
CA LYS A 2 -25.24 77.79 -4.58
C LYS A 2 -24.07 77.73 -3.58
N ARG A 3 -24.28 77.14 -2.40
CA ARG A 3 -23.20 76.60 -1.57
C ARG A 3 -23.53 75.16 -1.17
N THR A 4 -22.63 74.31 -1.64
CA THR A 4 -22.57 72.87 -1.77
C THR A 4 -22.80 72.12 -0.44
N LEU A 5 -23.67 71.11 -0.48
CA LEU A 5 -23.83 70.09 0.55
C LEU A 5 -22.66 69.10 0.39
N LEU A 6 -21.80 68.96 1.40
CA LEU A 6 -20.74 67.96 1.41
C LEU A 6 -21.32 66.66 1.99
N LEU A 7 -21.67 65.72 1.12
CA LEU A 7 -22.00 64.34 1.50
C LEU A 7 -20.68 63.59 1.73
N ILE A 8 -20.40 63.27 3.00
CA ILE A 8 -19.32 62.35 3.38
C ILE A 8 -19.84 60.94 3.10
N PHE A 9 -19.37 60.32 2.00
CA PHE A 9 -19.57 58.91 1.74
C PHE A 9 -18.57 58.13 2.59
N ALA A 10 -19.03 57.53 3.69
CA ALA A 10 -18.24 56.55 4.43
C ALA A 10 -18.20 55.26 3.60
N LEU A 11 -17.05 55.00 2.97
CA LEU A 11 -16.78 53.76 2.25
C LEU A 11 -16.57 52.65 3.30
N GLY A 12 -17.65 51.95 3.65
CA GLY A 12 -17.56 50.74 4.46
C GLY A 12 -16.89 49.63 3.65
N LEU A 13 -15.62 49.36 3.93
CA LEU A 13 -14.96 48.12 3.54
C LEU A 13 -15.65 46.97 4.27
N PHE A 14 -16.67 46.39 3.65
CA PHE A 14 -17.12 45.04 3.99
C PHE A 14 -16.05 44.06 3.51
N CYS A 15 -15.10 43.73 4.39
CA CYS A 15 -14.39 42.47 4.29
C CYS A 15 -15.42 41.37 4.57
N ALA A 16 -16.07 40.88 3.51
CA ALA A 16 -16.69 39.57 3.59
C ALA A 16 -15.55 38.57 3.83
N PRO A 17 -15.58 37.77 4.90
CA PRO A 17 -14.71 36.60 4.94
C PRO A 17 -15.11 35.76 3.74
N THR A 18 -14.22 35.68 2.75
CA THR A 18 -14.27 34.58 1.79
C THR A 18 -14.11 33.33 2.62
N LEU A 19 -15.22 32.65 2.90
CA LEU A 19 -15.20 31.23 3.23
C LEU A 19 -14.52 30.57 2.02
N PHE A 20 -13.21 30.41 2.07
CA PHE A 20 -12.58 29.33 1.33
C PHE A 20 -13.27 28.07 1.85
N GLY A 21 -14.06 27.42 1.00
CA GLY A 21 -14.54 26.08 1.33
C GLY A 21 -13.32 25.28 1.74
N GLN A 22 -13.33 24.80 2.97
CA GLN A 22 -12.24 23.99 3.49
C GLN A 22 -12.22 22.73 2.65
N MET A 23 -11.21 22.63 1.76
CA MET A 23 -10.93 21.42 1.00
C MET A 23 -10.88 20.27 2.01
N LYS A 24 -11.68 19.23 1.79
CA LYS A 24 -11.65 18.06 2.66
C LYS A 24 -10.63 17.07 2.11
N LEU A 25 -10.10 16.22 2.98
CA LEU A 25 -9.24 15.12 2.57
C LEU A 25 -9.92 14.23 1.50
N ASP A 26 -11.24 14.06 1.61
CA ASP A 26 -12.02 13.25 0.65
C ASP A 26 -12.20 13.92 -0.72
N ASP A 27 -11.96 15.22 -0.83
CA ASP A 27 -11.96 15.95 -2.12
C ASP A 27 -10.62 15.83 -2.87
N LEU A 28 -9.63 15.16 -2.27
CA LEU A 28 -8.32 14.93 -2.87
C LEU A 28 -8.26 13.59 -3.61
N HIS A 29 -7.57 13.61 -4.74
CA HIS A 29 -7.35 12.48 -5.62
C HIS A 29 -5.85 12.30 -5.86
N GLY A 30 -5.39 11.05 -5.88
CA GLY A 30 -4.02 10.71 -6.24
C GLY A 30 -3.69 11.16 -7.65
N ASP A 31 -2.49 11.71 -7.83
CA ASP A 31 -2.01 12.19 -9.12
C ASP A 31 -0.48 11.99 -9.20
N GLU A 32 -0.03 11.32 -10.25
CA GLU A 32 1.38 10.98 -10.50
C GLU A 32 2.29 12.22 -10.58
N LEU A 33 1.73 13.40 -10.87
CA LEU A 33 2.47 14.68 -10.85
C LEU A 33 3.06 14.99 -9.46
N TYR A 34 2.54 14.37 -8.40
CA TYR A 34 3.03 14.50 -7.03
C TYR A 34 3.90 13.32 -6.59
N SER A 35 4.30 12.44 -7.50
CA SER A 35 5.28 11.37 -7.25
C SER A 35 6.66 11.96 -7.00
N PHE A 36 7.08 11.89 -5.75
CA PHE A 36 8.31 12.42 -5.22
C PHE A 36 9.07 11.36 -4.44
N ARG A 37 10.38 11.33 -4.63
CA ARG A 37 11.29 10.46 -3.89
C ARG A 37 11.93 11.15 -2.68
N ASN A 38 12.32 10.36 -1.69
CA ASN A 38 13.28 10.75 -0.67
C ASN A 38 14.03 9.49 -0.18
N SER A 39 14.87 9.61 0.84
CA SER A 39 15.62 8.46 1.37
C SER A 39 15.58 8.35 2.88
N HIS A 40 15.54 7.11 3.34
CA HIS A 40 15.82 6.71 4.71
C HIS A 40 17.31 6.33 4.80
N SER A 41 18.01 6.91 5.76
CA SER A 41 19.45 6.74 6.01
C SER A 41 19.83 7.09 7.45
N GLY A 42 18.88 6.90 8.38
CA GLY A 42 19.05 7.20 9.79
C GLY A 42 19.96 6.22 10.53
N ASN A 43 20.27 5.07 9.91
CA ASN A 43 21.12 4.02 10.46
C ASN A 43 21.81 3.16 9.37
N GLN A 44 22.19 1.90 9.66
CA GLN A 44 22.95 1.05 8.73
C GLN A 44 22.22 0.72 7.44
N LEU A 45 20.89 0.61 7.47
CA LEU A 45 20.09 0.45 6.25
C LEU A 45 19.83 1.82 5.60
N ARG A 46 20.24 1.97 4.34
CA ARG A 46 19.95 3.15 3.52
C ARG A 46 19.16 2.77 2.28
N THR A 47 17.99 3.37 2.09
CA THR A 47 17.17 3.12 0.91
C THR A 47 16.40 4.34 0.41
N THR A 48 16.21 4.42 -0.90
CA THR A 48 15.29 5.37 -1.54
C THR A 48 13.86 4.85 -1.43
N PHE A 49 12.91 5.77 -1.24
CA PHE A 49 11.49 5.48 -1.33
C PHE A 49 10.76 6.57 -2.12
N TYR A 50 9.56 6.25 -2.58
CA TYR A 50 8.65 7.14 -3.29
C TYR A 50 7.31 7.21 -2.55
N ASN A 51 6.64 8.36 -2.62
CA ASN A 51 5.38 8.62 -1.91
C ASN A 51 4.12 8.01 -2.57
N GLU A 52 4.31 7.06 -3.48
CA GLU A 52 3.27 6.15 -3.99
C GLU A 52 3.46 4.70 -3.50
N GLY A 53 4.32 4.45 -2.50
CA GLY A 53 4.43 3.12 -1.90
C GLY A 53 5.56 2.24 -2.41
N TYR A 54 6.51 2.80 -3.17
CA TYR A 54 7.66 2.08 -3.70
C TYR A 54 8.91 2.33 -2.87
N VAL A 55 9.64 1.26 -2.50
CA VAL A 55 10.96 1.35 -1.87
C VAL A 55 11.99 0.63 -2.72
N GLY A 56 13.17 1.21 -2.90
CA GLY A 56 14.26 0.63 -3.68
C GLY A 56 14.64 1.45 -4.90
N HIS A 57 15.00 0.74 -5.97
CA HIS A 57 15.71 1.22 -7.14
C HIS A 57 14.83 1.30 -8.37
N ARG A 58 14.63 2.52 -8.88
CA ARG A 58 14.11 2.72 -10.24
C ARG A 58 15.23 3.13 -11.17
N THR A 59 16.27 2.29 -11.30
CA THR A 59 17.51 2.67 -12.02
C THR A 59 17.29 3.14 -13.47
N GLY A 60 16.21 2.69 -14.14
CA GLY A 60 15.81 3.17 -15.47
C GLY A 60 15.30 4.62 -15.50
N ILE A 61 14.81 5.13 -14.36
CA ILE A 61 14.23 6.47 -14.19
C ILE A 61 15.18 7.36 -13.38
N ASN A 62 15.66 6.85 -12.25
CA ASN A 62 16.50 7.51 -11.27
C ASN A 62 17.75 6.66 -10.96
N PRO A 63 18.86 6.89 -11.68
CA PRO A 63 20.09 6.10 -11.53
C PRO A 63 20.74 6.19 -10.14
N ASP A 64 20.41 7.22 -9.36
CA ASP A 64 20.97 7.46 -8.01
C ASP A 64 20.18 6.77 -6.89
N ASP A 65 19.15 5.99 -7.22
CA ASP A 65 18.41 5.25 -6.20
C ASP A 65 19.27 4.17 -5.53
N ILE A 66 18.95 3.86 -4.27
CA ILE A 66 19.80 3.01 -3.43
C ILE A 66 18.99 2.10 -2.50
N GLY A 67 19.64 1.03 -2.06
CA GLY A 67 19.09 -0.07 -1.25
C GLY A 67 20.23 -0.78 -0.54
N GLU A 68 21.10 0.00 0.09
CA GLU A 68 22.41 -0.43 0.58
C GLU A 68 22.37 -0.80 2.06
N TRP A 69 23.06 -1.88 2.38
CA TRP A 69 23.35 -2.27 3.73
C TRP A 69 24.73 -2.96 3.83
N PRO A 70 25.48 -2.79 4.93
CA PRO A 70 25.46 -1.60 5.76
C PRO A 70 25.81 -0.34 4.94
N ILE A 71 25.44 0.84 5.43
CA ILE A 71 25.69 2.09 4.71
C ILE A 71 27.19 2.28 4.41
N ASN A 72 27.51 2.66 3.17
CA ASN A 72 28.86 2.77 2.61
C ASN A 72 29.60 1.44 2.39
N SER A 73 28.94 0.29 2.48
CA SER A 73 29.53 -1.00 2.08
C SER A 73 29.75 -1.08 0.57
N GLY A 74 28.92 -0.38 -0.22
CA GLY A 74 28.83 -0.57 -1.66
C GLY A 74 28.06 -1.83 -2.07
N HIS A 75 27.40 -2.52 -1.13
CA HIS A 75 26.62 -3.73 -1.37
C HIS A 75 25.11 -3.41 -1.40
N ASN A 76 24.43 -3.86 -2.45
CA ASN A 76 23.00 -3.67 -2.63
C ASN A 76 22.23 -4.87 -2.09
N TYR A 77 21.06 -4.60 -1.52
CA TYR A 77 20.18 -5.62 -0.95
C TYR A 77 18.71 -5.40 -1.32
N ILE A 78 18.33 -4.17 -1.66
CA ILE A 78 16.95 -3.82 -2.00
C ILE A 78 16.89 -3.38 -3.46
N ASN A 79 16.26 -4.18 -4.33
CA ASN A 79 15.94 -3.74 -5.68
C ASN A 79 14.59 -3.04 -5.70
N LEU A 80 13.54 -3.68 -5.19
CA LEU A 80 12.18 -3.14 -5.22
C LEU A 80 11.33 -3.74 -4.10
N ILE A 81 10.52 -2.91 -3.48
CA ILE A 81 9.49 -3.29 -2.52
C ILE A 81 8.26 -2.39 -2.75
N PRO A 82 7.33 -2.81 -3.62
CA PRO A 82 6.02 -2.17 -3.75
C PRO A 82 4.96 -2.85 -2.88
N TYR A 83 3.97 -2.07 -2.44
CA TYR A 83 2.72 -2.56 -1.87
C TYR A 83 1.76 -2.99 -2.99
N PHE A 84 0.96 -4.02 -2.72
CA PHE A 84 -0.15 -4.46 -3.57
C PHE A 84 -1.44 -4.53 -2.77
N PHE A 85 -2.48 -3.88 -3.27
CA PHE A 85 -3.85 -4.05 -2.79
C PHE A 85 -4.66 -4.71 -3.90
N LEU A 86 -5.10 -5.94 -3.67
CA LEU A 86 -5.82 -6.71 -4.68
C LEU A 86 -7.24 -6.99 -4.23
N SER A 87 -8.18 -6.95 -5.16
CA SER A 87 -9.54 -7.42 -4.92
C SER A 87 -10.16 -8.01 -6.17
N GLU A 88 -11.02 -9.01 -5.96
CA GLU A 88 -11.87 -9.57 -7.00
C GLU A 88 -13.19 -8.80 -7.05
N VAL A 89 -13.50 -8.22 -8.20
CA VAL A 89 -14.70 -7.42 -8.43
C VAL A 89 -15.42 -7.84 -9.70
N LYS A 90 -16.68 -7.42 -9.83
CA LYS A 90 -17.44 -7.55 -11.08
C LYS A 90 -17.57 -6.18 -11.72
N ASP A 91 -16.99 -6.03 -12.90
CA ASP A 91 -16.99 -4.76 -13.65
C ASP A 91 -18.38 -4.45 -14.25
N THR A 92 -18.51 -3.29 -14.89
CA THR A 92 -19.78 -2.86 -15.50
C THR A 92 -20.24 -3.74 -16.68
N GLU A 93 -19.34 -4.55 -17.24
CA GLU A 93 -19.63 -5.50 -18.31
C GLU A 93 -20.06 -6.88 -17.75
N GLY A 94 -20.03 -7.03 -16.42
CA GLY A 94 -20.35 -8.27 -15.73
C GLY A 94 -19.21 -9.28 -15.73
N ILE A 95 -18.00 -8.87 -16.09
CA ILE A 95 -16.79 -9.70 -16.09
C ILE A 95 -16.15 -9.64 -14.70
N ILE A 96 -15.67 -10.79 -14.23
CA ILE A 96 -14.89 -10.85 -12.99
C ILE A 96 -13.46 -10.39 -13.28
N ARG A 97 -13.00 -9.39 -12.53
CA ARG A 97 -11.67 -8.79 -12.61
C ARG A 97 -10.95 -8.97 -11.28
N HIS A 98 -9.63 -9.14 -11.35
CA HIS A 98 -8.74 -9.09 -10.19
C HIS A 98 -7.95 -7.80 -10.34
N ILE A 99 -8.43 -6.73 -9.72
CA ILE A 99 -7.77 -5.43 -9.84
C ILE A 99 -6.61 -5.42 -8.86
N SER A 100 -5.42 -5.08 -9.34
CA SER A 100 -4.26 -4.76 -8.52
C SER A 100 -4.10 -3.24 -8.43
N SER A 101 -3.98 -2.71 -7.22
CA SER A 101 -3.55 -1.34 -6.98
C SER A 101 -2.18 -1.39 -6.32
N GLU A 102 -1.15 -1.17 -7.11
CA GLU A 102 0.25 -1.24 -6.69
C GLU A 102 0.98 0.10 -6.87
N ALA A 103 2.23 0.21 -6.41
CA ALA A 103 3.04 1.40 -6.64
C ALA A 103 3.57 1.47 -8.10
N ASN A 104 4.00 2.64 -8.56
CA ASN A 104 4.66 2.74 -9.87
C ASN A 104 5.87 1.80 -9.98
N GLY A 105 6.18 1.42 -11.22
CA GLY A 105 7.26 0.50 -11.54
C GLY A 105 8.67 1.07 -11.66
N ILE A 106 9.58 0.20 -12.13
CA ILE A 106 10.94 0.57 -12.55
C ILE A 106 11.01 1.12 -13.97
N THR A 107 10.04 0.77 -14.83
CA THR A 107 10.00 1.14 -16.24
C THR A 107 8.57 1.49 -16.66
N THR A 108 8.33 2.75 -16.99
CA THR A 108 7.03 3.21 -17.50
C THR A 108 6.74 2.69 -18.90
N GLY A 109 5.51 2.24 -19.18
CA GLY A 109 5.10 1.85 -20.54
C GLY A 109 5.63 0.50 -21.02
N ASN A 110 5.99 -0.40 -20.10
CA ASN A 110 6.49 -1.73 -20.44
C ASN A 110 5.70 -2.84 -19.75
N ASP A 111 4.61 -3.28 -20.38
CA ASP A 111 3.73 -4.35 -19.90
C ASP A 111 4.44 -5.74 -19.79
N ASN A 112 5.69 -5.86 -20.23
CA ASN A 112 6.49 -7.08 -20.06
C ASN A 112 7.47 -6.98 -18.87
N ASP A 113 7.50 -5.85 -18.17
CA ASP A 113 8.31 -5.66 -16.98
C ASP A 113 7.47 -6.03 -15.75
N SER A 114 7.69 -7.24 -15.23
CA SER A 114 6.97 -7.75 -14.05
C SER A 114 7.24 -6.95 -12.76
N ALA A 115 8.14 -5.97 -12.79
CA ALA A 115 8.42 -5.05 -11.71
C ALA A 115 7.76 -3.66 -11.92
N SER A 116 6.82 -3.56 -12.87
CA SER A 116 6.12 -2.32 -13.18
C SER A 116 4.61 -2.50 -13.20
N ALA A 117 3.90 -1.49 -12.67
CA ALA A 117 2.45 -1.43 -12.74
C ALA A 117 1.97 -1.26 -14.18
N ASP A 118 0.68 -1.48 -14.42
CA ASP A 118 0.10 -1.23 -15.73
C ASP A 118 0.08 0.27 -16.08
N SER A 119 0.08 0.54 -17.38
CA SER A 119 0.12 1.89 -17.91
C SER A 119 -0.79 2.06 -19.11
N ARG A 120 -1.30 3.28 -19.29
CA ARG A 120 -2.09 3.65 -20.47
C ARG A 120 -1.20 3.66 -21.71
N GLU A 121 -1.82 3.73 -22.89
CA GLU A 121 -1.11 3.84 -24.18
C GLU A 121 -0.16 5.05 -24.27
N ASP A 122 -0.40 6.11 -23.48
CA ASP A 122 0.46 7.29 -23.42
C ASP A 122 1.62 7.18 -22.40
N GLY A 123 1.69 6.05 -21.69
CA GLY A 123 2.68 5.76 -20.65
C GLY A 123 2.32 6.27 -19.26
N THR A 124 1.18 6.93 -19.04
CA THR A 124 0.78 7.28 -17.66
C THR A 124 0.37 6.04 -16.87
N TRP A 125 0.64 6.02 -15.56
CA TRP A 125 0.41 4.82 -14.75
C TRP A 125 -1.08 4.62 -14.40
N GLN A 126 -1.49 3.35 -14.28
CA GLN A 126 -2.82 2.92 -13.83
C GLN A 126 -2.69 2.23 -12.46
N CYS A 127 -2.24 2.98 -11.45
CA CYS A 127 -1.86 2.39 -10.16
C CYS A 127 -2.07 3.37 -8.99
N LEU A 128 -1.47 3.11 -7.83
CA LEU A 128 -1.47 4.03 -6.69
C LEU A 128 -0.72 5.32 -7.05
N ALA A 129 -1.34 6.46 -6.76
CA ALA A 129 -0.74 7.77 -6.97
C ALA A 129 -0.78 8.60 -5.67
N PRO A 130 0.23 9.44 -5.40
CA PRO A 130 0.27 10.22 -4.17
C PRO A 130 -0.83 11.27 -4.14
N LEU A 131 -1.43 11.49 -2.96
CA LEU A 131 -2.34 12.60 -2.75
C LEU A 131 -1.55 13.93 -2.75
N PRO A 132 -2.06 14.98 -3.42
CA PRO A 132 -1.46 16.30 -3.36
C PRO A 132 -1.55 16.87 -1.93
N GLY A 133 -0.59 17.74 -1.58
CA GLY A 133 -0.59 18.43 -0.29
C GLY A 133 0.05 17.66 0.87
N PHE A 134 0.67 16.50 0.62
CA PHE A 134 1.45 15.74 1.63
C PHE A 134 2.97 15.93 1.51
N ALA A 135 3.42 16.79 0.61
CA ALA A 135 4.82 17.16 0.41
C ALA A 135 4.91 18.60 -0.11
N ASN A 136 6.08 19.23 0.05
CA ASN A 136 6.35 20.53 -0.55
C ASN A 136 6.61 20.38 -2.07
N PRO A 137 5.70 20.85 -2.95
CA PRO A 137 5.86 20.70 -4.39
C PRO A 137 7.08 21.45 -4.94
N GLU A 138 7.56 22.50 -4.26
CA GLU A 138 8.75 23.25 -4.68
C GLU A 138 10.05 22.46 -4.51
N THR A 139 10.07 21.53 -3.54
CA THR A 139 11.25 20.66 -3.33
C THR A 139 11.18 19.37 -4.12
N GLN A 140 9.98 18.95 -4.54
CA GLN A 140 9.72 17.67 -5.19
C GLN A 140 10.36 16.48 -4.44
N ARG A 141 10.27 16.51 -3.11
CA ARG A 141 10.74 15.44 -2.22
C ARG A 141 9.62 15.01 -1.30
N ALA A 142 9.48 13.71 -1.09
CA ALA A 142 8.56 13.17 -0.09
C ALA A 142 8.89 13.73 1.30
N ALA A 143 7.86 13.98 2.11
CA ALA A 143 8.03 14.68 3.37
C ALA A 143 8.76 13.84 4.42
N MET A 144 9.77 14.45 5.05
CA MET A 144 10.58 13.84 6.12
C MET A 144 10.60 14.75 7.35
N SER A 145 10.33 14.16 8.51
CA SER A 145 10.39 14.79 9.85
C SER A 145 11.65 15.63 10.13
N HIS A 146 12.83 15.20 9.69
CA HIS A 146 14.08 15.93 9.92
C HIS A 146 14.43 16.92 8.80
N GLN A 147 13.56 17.06 7.78
CA GLN A 147 13.75 17.96 6.63
C GLN A 147 12.55 18.91 6.48
N PRO A 148 12.45 19.99 7.30
CA PRO A 148 11.28 20.87 7.31
C PRO A 148 10.96 21.54 5.97
N ASN A 149 11.94 21.67 5.08
CA ASN A 149 11.74 22.19 3.73
C ASN A 149 10.89 21.26 2.84
N THR A 150 10.77 19.98 3.19
CA THR A 150 9.99 18.99 2.43
C THR A 150 8.50 18.95 2.84
N TRP A 151 8.11 19.66 3.90
CA TRP A 151 6.75 19.63 4.42
C TRP A 151 5.81 20.51 3.59
N PRO A 152 4.55 20.10 3.37
CA PRO A 152 3.56 20.99 2.78
C PRO A 152 3.31 22.21 3.67
N SER A 153 2.70 23.25 3.12
CA SER A 153 2.31 24.44 3.90
C SER A 153 1.33 24.11 5.02
N THR A 154 0.45 23.15 4.78
CA THR A 154 -0.54 22.58 5.70
C THR A 154 -0.82 21.13 5.31
N TRP A 155 -1.17 20.29 6.29
CA TRP A 155 -1.51 18.88 6.13
C TRP A 155 -3.02 18.68 5.91
N PRO A 156 -3.46 18.13 4.76
CA PRO A 156 -4.88 18.00 4.46
C PRO A 156 -5.66 17.12 5.46
N ASP A 157 -5.04 16.05 5.96
CA ASP A 157 -5.60 15.15 6.97
C ASP A 157 -5.71 15.78 8.37
N LYS A 158 -5.26 17.02 8.54
CA LYS A 158 -5.32 17.79 9.79
C LYS A 158 -6.18 19.05 9.67
N PHE A 159 -6.85 19.28 8.55
CA PHE A 159 -7.74 20.43 8.37
C PHE A 159 -8.84 20.53 9.44
N GLU A 160 -9.38 19.40 9.87
CA GLU A 160 -10.44 19.36 10.90
C GLU A 160 -9.90 19.51 12.34
N ASP A 161 -8.60 19.76 12.54
CA ASP A 161 -8.06 20.05 13.88
C ASP A 161 -8.73 21.31 14.46
N ALA A 162 -9.31 21.18 15.66
CA ALA A 162 -10.11 22.24 16.26
C ALA A 162 -9.30 23.46 16.73
N VAL A 163 -7.98 23.31 16.93
CA VAL A 163 -7.11 24.33 17.54
C VAL A 163 -6.17 24.94 16.51
N ASP A 164 -5.62 24.12 15.61
CA ASP A 164 -4.70 24.56 14.56
C ASP A 164 -4.95 23.84 13.23
N PRO A 165 -6.05 24.15 12.51
CA PRO A 165 -6.41 23.53 11.24
C PRO A 165 -5.23 23.40 10.26
N GLY A 166 -4.96 22.17 9.84
CA GLY A 166 -3.93 21.83 8.86
C GLY A 166 -2.50 21.82 9.42
N TRP A 167 -2.31 22.01 10.73
CA TRP A 167 -1.01 22.01 11.40
C TRP A 167 0.08 22.77 10.62
N PRO A 168 -0.13 24.05 10.27
CA PRO A 168 0.85 24.84 9.52
C PRO A 168 2.25 24.83 10.17
N ALA A 169 3.27 24.77 9.31
CA ALA A 169 4.69 24.81 9.70
C ALA A 169 5.08 23.79 10.79
N SER A 170 4.37 22.67 10.87
CA SER A 170 4.55 21.64 11.90
C SER A 170 4.68 20.26 11.26
N TRP A 171 5.37 19.35 11.92
CA TRP A 171 5.43 17.95 11.50
C TRP A 171 4.12 17.22 11.84
N ASN A 172 3.58 16.48 10.87
CA ASN A 172 2.49 15.53 11.09
C ASN A 172 3.05 14.20 11.63
N GLY A 173 3.47 14.21 12.89
CA GLY A 173 4.05 13.04 13.55
C GLY A 173 3.01 12.00 13.95
N TYR A 174 3.40 10.73 13.90
CA TYR A 174 2.54 9.60 14.28
C TYR A 174 1.91 9.75 15.68
N PHE A 175 2.69 10.26 16.65
CA PHE A 175 2.23 10.50 18.02
C PHE A 175 1.65 11.90 18.24
N GLY A 176 1.42 12.67 17.17
CA GLY A 176 0.83 13.99 17.21
C GLY A 176 1.74 15.10 16.69
N LYS A 177 1.19 16.31 16.70
CA LYS A 177 1.81 17.50 16.13
C LYS A 177 3.19 17.78 16.72
N ASN A 178 4.20 17.89 15.85
CA ASN A 178 5.60 18.13 16.23
C ASN A 178 6.21 17.10 17.19
N ILE A 179 5.62 15.90 17.32
CA ILE A 179 6.24 14.80 18.05
C ILE A 179 7.15 14.03 17.10
N LEU A 180 8.45 14.24 17.25
CA LEU A 180 9.51 13.59 16.47
C LEU A 180 10.06 12.41 17.27
N ASN A 181 9.36 11.26 17.22
CA ASN A 181 9.76 10.09 18.00
C ASN A 181 10.86 9.27 17.32
N ALA A 182 10.81 9.15 15.99
CA ALA A 182 11.90 8.58 15.20
C ALA A 182 12.87 9.68 14.76
N ASP A 183 14.15 9.33 14.60
CA ASP A 183 15.15 10.25 14.05
C ASP A 183 14.86 10.55 12.57
N GLN A 184 14.30 9.56 11.87
CA GLN A 184 13.70 9.73 10.56
C GLN A 184 12.32 9.09 10.52
N GLU A 185 11.30 9.92 10.39
CA GLU A 185 9.93 9.56 10.01
C GLU A 185 9.60 10.16 8.63
N SER A 186 9.12 9.33 7.70
CA SER A 186 8.45 9.77 6.47
C SER A 186 6.93 9.71 6.63
N TYR A 187 6.20 10.55 5.90
CA TYR A 187 4.74 10.46 5.86
C TYR A 187 4.19 10.90 4.50
N TYR A 188 3.27 10.12 3.96
CA TYR A 188 2.51 10.45 2.78
C TYR A 188 1.17 9.70 2.75
N MET A 189 0.27 10.14 1.87
CA MET A 189 -0.94 9.40 1.52
C MET A 189 -0.98 9.19 0.02
N MET A 190 -1.61 8.10 -0.41
CA MET A 190 -1.80 7.70 -1.80
C MET A 190 -3.18 7.07 -1.99
N ASP A 191 -3.74 7.12 -3.19
CA ASP A 191 -4.96 6.38 -3.55
C ASP A 191 -4.87 5.85 -4.98
N ASP A 192 -5.81 5.00 -5.34
CA ASP A 192 -5.92 4.34 -6.64
C ASP A 192 -6.91 5.05 -7.59
N TYR A 193 -7.18 6.34 -7.37
CA TYR A 193 -8.23 7.07 -8.08
C TYR A 193 -8.06 7.04 -9.61
N GLN A 194 -6.82 7.02 -10.08
CA GLN A 194 -6.46 7.00 -11.50
C GLN A 194 -6.24 5.58 -12.05
N ASN A 195 -6.49 4.51 -11.28
CA ASN A 195 -6.35 3.14 -11.77
C ASN A 195 -7.57 2.74 -12.62
N ASP A 196 -7.58 3.15 -13.88
CA ASP A 196 -8.69 2.97 -14.82
C ASP A 196 -8.56 1.77 -15.75
N GLU A 197 -7.71 0.78 -15.40
CA GLU A 197 -7.43 -0.43 -16.18
C GLU A 197 -8.72 -1.18 -16.57
N PHE A 198 -9.65 -1.30 -15.62
CA PHE A 198 -10.95 -1.93 -15.82
C PHE A 198 -12.09 -0.97 -15.62
N SER A 199 -13.20 -1.18 -16.37
CA SER A 199 -14.46 -0.44 -16.26
C SER A 199 -15.20 -0.75 -14.94
N PHE A 200 -14.60 -0.36 -13.83
CA PHE A 200 -15.10 -0.51 -12.48
C PHE A 200 -15.06 0.84 -11.75
N PHE A 201 -16.13 1.14 -11.02
CA PHE A 201 -16.37 2.42 -10.36
C PHE A 201 -16.79 2.15 -8.92
N PRO A 202 -15.86 2.17 -7.94
CA PRO A 202 -16.09 1.73 -6.57
C PRO A 202 -16.93 2.72 -5.73
N ASP A 203 -17.27 3.89 -6.26
CA ASP A 203 -17.93 4.96 -5.51
C ASP A 203 -19.18 5.48 -6.24
N SER A 204 -20.33 5.35 -5.58
CA SER A 204 -21.63 5.83 -6.08
C SER A 204 -21.85 7.33 -5.83
N THR A 205 -20.99 7.95 -5.02
CA THR A 205 -20.99 9.39 -4.74
C THR A 205 -19.96 10.15 -5.55
N ASP A 206 -18.97 9.45 -6.11
CA ASP A 206 -17.93 9.96 -7.00
C ASP A 206 -17.77 9.01 -8.21
N LEU A 207 -18.50 9.31 -9.28
CA LEU A 207 -18.59 8.44 -10.47
C LEU A 207 -17.32 8.46 -11.33
N ASP A 208 -16.37 9.35 -11.05
CA ASP A 208 -15.09 9.42 -11.75
C ASP A 208 -14.01 8.60 -11.04
N ARG A 209 -14.23 8.18 -9.79
CA ARG A 209 -13.29 7.33 -9.04
C ARG A 209 -13.13 5.98 -9.70
N ARG A 210 -11.87 5.57 -9.88
CA ARG A 210 -11.47 4.27 -10.43
C ARG A 210 -10.73 3.45 -9.36
N GLY A 211 -10.01 2.41 -9.78
CA GLY A 211 -9.35 1.46 -8.91
C GLY A 211 -10.34 0.72 -8.00
N LEU A 212 -9.84 0.32 -6.84
CA LEU A 212 -10.61 -0.29 -5.76
C LEU A 212 -11.24 0.77 -4.83
N GLY A 213 -10.90 2.05 -4.97
CA GLY A 213 -11.41 3.11 -4.10
C GLY A 213 -10.75 3.07 -2.73
N LEU A 214 -9.47 2.72 -2.71
CA LEU A 214 -8.67 2.57 -1.50
C LEU A 214 -7.73 3.77 -1.34
N ARG A 215 -7.60 4.26 -0.12
CA ARG A 215 -6.61 5.27 0.27
C ARG A 215 -5.64 4.69 1.30
N GLY A 216 -4.35 4.76 1.01
CA GLY A 216 -3.27 4.41 1.91
C GLY A 216 -2.67 5.62 2.62
N ALA A 217 -2.37 5.49 3.90
CA ALA A 217 -1.47 6.37 4.65
C ALA A 217 -0.22 5.57 5.02
N VAL A 218 0.96 6.07 4.61
CA VAL A 218 2.22 5.34 4.80
C VAL A 218 3.18 6.16 5.64
N ARG A 219 3.84 5.48 6.58
CA ARG A 219 4.95 6.02 7.37
C ARG A 219 6.13 5.07 7.36
N GLY A 220 7.32 5.61 7.16
CA GLY A 220 8.57 4.89 7.36
C GLY A 220 9.31 5.44 8.58
N PHE A 221 9.87 4.59 9.43
CA PHE A 221 10.60 4.99 10.64
C PHE A 221 11.99 4.37 10.70
N GLN A 222 12.97 5.19 11.06
CA GLN A 222 14.30 4.76 11.50
C GLN A 222 14.74 5.52 12.75
N TRP A 223 15.43 4.81 13.63
CA TRP A 223 16.10 5.37 14.81
C TRP A 223 17.60 5.15 14.68
N SER A 224 18.38 6.14 15.08
CA SER A 224 19.83 6.06 15.23
C SER A 224 20.17 5.36 16.57
N ASN A 225 19.75 4.10 16.67
CA ASN A 225 19.93 3.26 17.85
C ASN A 225 20.43 1.87 17.43
N VAL A 226 21.48 1.39 18.11
CA VAL A 226 22.11 0.09 17.85
C VAL A 226 21.15 -1.09 17.94
N LEU A 227 20.06 -0.98 18.71
CA LEU A 227 19.09 -2.08 18.86
C LEU A 227 18.20 -2.30 17.63
N VAL A 228 18.17 -1.34 16.70
CA VAL A 228 17.33 -1.38 15.48
C VAL A 228 18.12 -0.86 14.27
N GLU A 229 19.44 -1.05 14.27
CA GLU A 229 20.32 -0.39 13.32
C GLU A 229 20.19 -0.87 11.87
N ASP A 230 19.64 -2.06 11.69
CA ASP A 230 19.47 -2.73 10.40
C ASP A 230 18.02 -2.74 9.91
N VAL A 231 17.13 -1.97 10.55
CA VAL A 231 15.67 -2.07 10.33
C VAL A 231 15.10 -0.77 9.76
N LEU A 232 14.23 -0.90 8.76
CA LEU A 232 13.26 0.12 8.35
C LEU A 232 11.87 -0.35 8.77
N PHE A 233 11.20 0.38 9.64
CA PHE A 233 9.83 0.09 10.01
C PHE A 233 8.89 0.80 9.04
N GLN A 234 7.90 0.08 8.51
CA GLN A 234 6.87 0.66 7.65
C GLN A 234 5.50 0.41 8.28
N LEU A 235 4.70 1.47 8.36
CA LEU A 235 3.31 1.40 8.81
C LEU A 235 2.42 1.85 7.65
N VAL A 236 1.51 0.98 7.24
CA VAL A 236 0.59 1.20 6.12
C VAL A 236 -0.83 1.02 6.64
N ASP A 237 -1.61 2.09 6.58
CA ASP A 237 -3.03 2.08 6.94
C ASP A 237 -3.85 2.28 5.65
N VAL A 238 -4.63 1.27 5.27
CA VAL A 238 -5.44 1.27 4.04
C VAL A 238 -6.91 1.36 4.40
N LYS A 239 -7.60 2.35 3.85
CA LYS A 239 -9.02 2.59 4.05
C LYS A 239 -9.77 2.50 2.73
N ASN A 240 -10.86 1.73 2.72
CA ASN A 240 -11.88 1.86 1.67
C ASN A 240 -12.63 3.18 1.87
N ILE A 241 -12.47 4.09 0.91
CA ILE A 241 -13.11 5.40 0.88
C ILE A 241 -14.25 5.46 -0.14
N GLY A 242 -14.43 4.41 -0.95
CA GLY A 242 -15.57 4.27 -1.84
C GLY A 242 -16.82 3.76 -1.10
N THR A 243 -17.85 3.45 -1.89
CA THR A 243 -19.13 2.89 -1.39
C THR A 243 -19.30 1.41 -1.69
N TYR A 244 -18.40 0.84 -2.49
CA TYR A 244 -18.37 -0.59 -2.81
C TYR A 244 -17.66 -1.36 -1.69
N ASN A 245 -18.29 -2.40 -1.17
CA ASN A 245 -17.68 -3.28 -0.18
C ASN A 245 -16.98 -4.46 -0.87
N HIS A 246 -15.67 -4.50 -0.75
CA HIS A 246 -14.85 -5.62 -1.25
C HIS A 246 -15.05 -6.84 -0.38
N SER A 247 -15.46 -7.96 -0.99
CA SER A 247 -15.72 -9.22 -0.26
C SER A 247 -14.47 -10.09 -0.11
N LYS A 248 -13.48 -9.89 -0.98
CA LYS A 248 -12.16 -10.50 -0.93
C LYS A 248 -11.13 -9.40 -1.12
N MET A 249 -10.13 -9.34 -0.26
CA MET A 249 -9.03 -8.41 -0.41
C MET A 249 -7.76 -9.07 0.06
N ASP A 250 -6.70 -8.87 -0.73
CA ASP A 250 -5.36 -9.29 -0.39
C ASP A 250 -4.47 -8.05 -0.29
N PHE A 251 -3.69 -7.98 0.79
CA PHE A 251 -2.62 -7.01 0.94
C PHE A 251 -1.30 -7.76 0.88
N GLY A 252 -0.37 -7.26 0.08
CA GLY A 252 0.94 -7.86 -0.04
C GLY A 252 2.05 -6.84 -0.22
N ILE A 253 3.27 -7.32 0.00
CA ILE A 253 4.48 -6.69 -0.49
C ILE A 253 5.16 -7.69 -1.42
N MET A 254 5.66 -7.21 -2.55
CA MET A 254 6.66 -7.96 -3.31
C MET A 254 8.03 -7.49 -2.85
N SER A 255 8.99 -8.40 -2.78
CA SER A 255 10.38 -8.05 -2.60
C SER A 255 11.17 -8.58 -3.79
N GLY A 256 11.79 -7.69 -4.54
CA GLY A 256 12.80 -8.03 -5.53
C GLY A 256 14.18 -7.99 -4.89
N PRO A 257 14.77 -9.13 -4.53
CA PRO A 257 16.13 -9.21 -4.03
C PRO A 257 17.15 -8.90 -5.14
N VAL A 258 18.32 -8.39 -4.74
CA VAL A 258 19.52 -8.21 -5.60
C VAL A 258 20.76 -8.47 -4.75
N PHE A 259 20.82 -9.67 -4.15
CA PHE A 259 21.96 -10.09 -3.36
C PHE A 259 23.16 -10.36 -4.28
N GLY A 260 24.34 -10.36 -3.66
CA GLY A 260 25.59 -10.46 -4.39
C GLY A 260 25.89 -9.27 -5.32
N ARG A 261 25.04 -8.23 -5.38
CA ARG A 261 25.22 -7.11 -6.30
C ARG A 261 25.84 -5.88 -5.65
N SER A 262 26.90 -5.35 -6.23
CA SER A 262 27.46 -4.06 -5.84
C SER A 262 26.61 -2.91 -6.38
N VAL A 263 26.59 -1.79 -5.65
CA VAL A 263 25.91 -0.54 -6.06
C VAL A 263 26.44 0.01 -7.40
N LYS A 264 27.64 -0.41 -7.82
CA LYS A 264 28.25 -0.02 -9.10
C LYS A 264 27.82 -0.89 -10.29
N GLY A 265 26.93 -1.85 -10.08
CA GLY A 265 26.26 -2.57 -11.16
C GLY A 265 26.99 -3.82 -11.67
N GLY A 266 27.56 -4.64 -10.80
CA GLY A 266 27.88 -6.02 -11.17
C GLY A 266 26.64 -6.91 -11.22
N GLY A 267 26.84 -8.16 -11.65
CA GLY A 267 25.80 -9.19 -11.68
C GLY A 267 25.61 -9.82 -10.31
N ASP A 268 25.20 -11.09 -10.30
CA ASP A 268 25.14 -12.02 -9.16
C ASP A 268 23.78 -12.28 -8.53
N GLY A 269 22.79 -11.39 -8.69
CA GLY A 269 21.42 -11.67 -8.21
C GLY A 269 20.65 -12.79 -8.97
N GLY A 270 21.34 -13.67 -9.70
CA GLY A 270 20.74 -14.74 -10.50
C GLY A 270 20.55 -16.06 -9.73
N ASP A 271 21.19 -16.20 -8.57
CA ASP A 271 21.04 -17.34 -7.66
C ASP A 271 20.37 -16.95 -6.33
N ASP A 272 19.90 -15.70 -6.20
CA ASP A 272 19.08 -15.22 -5.09
C ASP A 272 17.94 -16.19 -4.78
N ALA A 273 17.83 -16.54 -3.50
CA ALA A 273 16.81 -17.43 -2.99
C ALA A 273 15.99 -16.74 -1.89
N ALA A 274 14.85 -17.34 -1.57
CA ALA A 274 13.97 -16.89 -0.51
C ALA A 274 13.46 -18.08 0.29
N GLU A 275 13.28 -17.88 1.59
CA GLU A 275 12.66 -18.82 2.51
C GLU A 275 11.67 -18.06 3.41
N PHE A 276 10.71 -18.79 3.98
CA PHE A 276 9.73 -18.22 4.90
C PHE A 276 9.48 -19.17 6.08
N ASP A 277 9.31 -18.58 7.25
CA ASP A 277 8.94 -19.29 8.46
C ASP A 277 7.63 -18.72 9.01
N LEU A 278 6.56 -19.51 8.84
CA LEU A 278 5.22 -19.17 9.30
C LEU A 278 5.18 -18.95 10.81
N GLN A 279 5.87 -19.75 11.63
CA GLN A 279 5.80 -19.60 13.09
C GLN A 279 6.53 -18.35 13.60
N ARG A 280 7.46 -17.82 12.81
CA ARG A 280 8.21 -16.60 13.12
C ARG A 280 7.64 -15.37 12.41
N HIS A 281 6.63 -15.53 11.57
CA HIS A 281 6.09 -14.49 10.68
C HIS A 281 7.18 -13.74 9.91
N ILE A 282 8.21 -14.47 9.45
CA ILE A 282 9.37 -13.88 8.79
C ILE A 282 9.68 -14.58 7.47
N GLY A 283 9.71 -13.80 6.40
CA GLY A 283 10.31 -14.19 5.12
C GLY A 283 11.70 -13.59 5.02
N TRP A 284 12.65 -14.28 4.40
CA TRP A 284 13.96 -13.71 4.14
C TRP A 284 14.54 -14.14 2.81
N HIS A 285 15.37 -13.25 2.26
CA HIS A 285 16.14 -13.48 1.06
C HIS A 285 17.63 -13.62 1.39
N PHE A 286 18.33 -14.34 0.53
CA PHE A 286 19.76 -14.58 0.63
C PHE A 286 20.38 -14.91 -0.71
N ASP A 287 21.70 -14.79 -0.75
CA ASP A 287 22.56 -15.16 -1.86
C ASP A 287 22.80 -16.67 -1.87
N GLY A 288 22.64 -17.32 -3.04
CA GLY A 288 22.60 -18.78 -3.14
C GLY A 288 23.94 -19.45 -2.83
N ASP A 289 25.05 -18.81 -3.20
CA ASP A 289 26.40 -19.32 -2.98
C ASP A 289 27.22 -18.56 -1.91
N ASP A 290 26.67 -17.47 -1.36
CA ASP A 290 27.24 -16.58 -0.33
C ASP A 290 28.47 -15.80 -0.83
N ILE A 291 28.55 -15.50 -2.14
CA ILE A 291 29.71 -14.86 -2.80
C ILE A 291 29.27 -13.74 -3.75
N GLY A 292 29.35 -12.49 -3.30
CA GLY A 292 28.98 -11.37 -4.16
C GLY A 292 29.88 -11.11 -5.39
N ASP A 293 29.46 -10.23 -6.29
CA ASP A 293 30.04 -9.91 -7.60
C ASP A 293 31.55 -9.54 -7.62
N THR A 294 32.11 -9.10 -6.50
CA THR A 294 33.54 -8.80 -6.33
C THR A 294 34.28 -9.81 -5.45
N GLY A 295 33.62 -10.93 -5.12
CA GLY A 295 34.11 -12.00 -4.27
C GLY A 295 34.02 -11.70 -2.77
N TRP A 296 33.15 -10.78 -2.34
CA TRP A 296 32.97 -10.54 -0.90
C TRP A 296 32.14 -11.64 -0.26
N MET A 297 32.51 -11.97 0.97
CA MET A 297 31.80 -12.95 1.79
C MET A 297 31.92 -12.54 3.27
N PRO A 298 30.92 -12.83 4.11
CA PRO A 298 29.60 -13.34 3.73
C PRO A 298 28.72 -12.26 3.09
N VAL A 299 27.72 -12.68 2.33
CA VAL A 299 26.61 -11.84 1.88
C VAL A 299 25.56 -11.78 2.98
N GLY A 300 24.92 -10.63 3.15
CA GLY A 300 23.89 -10.42 4.17
C GLY A 300 22.55 -11.09 3.83
N PHE A 301 21.59 -10.92 4.73
CA PHE A 301 20.21 -11.38 4.57
C PHE A 301 19.27 -10.16 4.63
N GLN A 302 18.16 -10.21 3.93
CA GLN A 302 17.05 -9.25 4.11
C GLN A 302 15.82 -10.01 4.58
N GLY A 303 15.29 -9.62 5.73
CA GLY A 303 14.06 -10.19 6.27
C GLY A 303 12.88 -9.22 6.16
N PHE A 304 11.68 -9.76 5.98
CA PHE A 304 10.40 -9.10 6.13
C PHE A 304 9.63 -9.78 7.25
N ALA A 305 9.25 -9.00 8.26
CA ALA A 305 8.39 -9.47 9.33
C ALA A 305 7.07 -8.69 9.30
N TYR A 306 5.96 -9.42 9.21
CA TYR A 306 4.62 -8.85 9.36
C TYR A 306 4.22 -8.93 10.83
N TYR A 307 4.05 -7.77 11.46
CA TYR A 307 3.71 -7.70 12.88
C TYR A 307 2.21 -7.60 13.14
N GLU A 308 1.47 -6.96 12.22
CA GLU A 308 0.04 -6.75 12.34
C GLU A 308 -0.59 -6.81 10.94
N SER A 309 -1.48 -7.78 10.72
CA SER A 309 -2.38 -7.82 9.58
C SER A 309 -3.81 -8.03 10.08
N PRO A 310 -4.84 -7.46 9.44
CA PRO A 310 -6.20 -7.82 9.76
C PRO A 310 -6.45 -9.28 9.36
N GLY A 311 -6.73 -10.17 10.32
CA GLY A 311 -7.21 -11.51 10.03
C GLY A 311 -8.60 -11.51 9.39
N ASN A 312 -9.02 -12.63 8.82
CA ASN A 312 -10.36 -12.79 8.26
C ASN A 312 -11.34 -13.39 9.28
N PRO A 313 -12.21 -12.59 9.94
CA PRO A 313 -13.11 -13.13 10.95
C PRO A 313 -14.22 -14.00 10.36
N PHE A 314 -14.32 -14.14 9.03
CA PHE A 314 -15.44 -14.75 8.33
C PHE A 314 -15.14 -16.10 7.67
N ASP A 315 -13.89 -16.57 7.61
CA ASP A 315 -13.57 -17.91 7.08
C ASP A 315 -13.62 -19.03 8.14
N GLY A 316 -13.28 -18.72 9.39
CA GLY A 316 -13.26 -19.69 10.49
C GLY A 316 -12.01 -20.54 10.54
N ILE A 317 -10.97 -20.06 9.87
CA ILE A 317 -9.65 -20.61 9.89
C ILE A 317 -8.82 -19.66 10.75
N ASP A 318 -7.89 -20.23 11.49
CA ASP A 318 -6.86 -19.49 12.22
C ASP A 318 -5.61 -19.63 11.37
N ASP A 319 -5.49 -18.77 10.37
CA ASP A 319 -4.48 -18.84 9.32
C ASP A 319 -3.12 -18.25 9.75
N ASP A 320 -3.09 -17.52 10.85
CA ASP A 320 -1.91 -16.91 11.48
C ASP A 320 -1.58 -17.46 12.90
N ASP A 321 -2.29 -18.51 13.34
CA ASP A 321 -2.07 -19.20 14.63
C ASP A 321 -2.18 -18.28 15.87
N ASP A 322 -3.01 -17.23 15.79
CA ASP A 322 -3.15 -16.18 16.80
C ASP A 322 -4.41 -16.31 17.68
N ALA A 323 -5.22 -17.35 17.46
CA ALA A 323 -6.53 -17.47 18.08
C ALA A 323 -6.53 -17.48 19.63
N ASN A 324 -7.43 -16.67 20.20
CA ASN A 324 -7.63 -16.49 21.65
C ASN A 324 -7.99 -17.77 22.46
N SER A 325 -8.35 -18.89 21.81
CA SER A 325 -8.79 -20.13 22.48
C SER A 325 -7.94 -21.34 22.13
N GLY A 326 -6.65 -21.11 21.86
CA GLY A 326 -5.66 -22.12 21.47
C GLY A 326 -5.41 -22.07 19.96
N SER A 327 -4.27 -22.62 19.53
CA SER A 327 -3.90 -22.76 18.13
C SER A 327 -5.04 -23.40 17.35
N GLY A 328 -5.56 -22.71 16.35
CA GLY A 328 -6.45 -23.31 15.37
C GLY A 328 -5.69 -24.32 14.51
N LYS A 329 -6.32 -24.75 13.42
CA LYS A 329 -5.67 -25.74 12.56
C LYS A 329 -4.62 -25.04 11.72
N ILE A 330 -3.36 -25.43 11.88
CA ILE A 330 -2.29 -25.10 10.93
C ILE A 330 -2.77 -25.50 9.54
N ILE A 331 -2.80 -24.53 8.63
CA ILE A 331 -3.08 -24.78 7.22
C ILE A 331 -1.92 -25.59 6.66
N THR A 332 -2.24 -26.70 6.00
CA THR A 332 -1.27 -27.56 5.31
C THR A 332 -1.71 -27.76 3.88
N GLU A 333 -0.78 -28.14 3.00
CA GLU A 333 -1.12 -28.50 1.62
C GLU A 333 -2.22 -29.58 1.54
N GLU A 334 -2.31 -30.46 2.55
CA GLU A 334 -3.34 -31.48 2.63
C GLU A 334 -4.76 -30.91 2.81
N LEU A 335 -4.91 -29.72 3.42
CA LEU A 335 -6.22 -29.06 3.53
C LEU A 335 -6.78 -28.66 2.15
N PHE A 336 -5.91 -28.34 1.21
CA PHE A 336 -6.24 -27.97 -0.17
C PHE A 336 -6.30 -29.18 -1.12
N ALA A 337 -5.93 -30.37 -0.63
CA ALA A 337 -5.95 -31.57 -1.45
C ALA A 337 -7.38 -31.89 -1.95
N PRO A 338 -7.52 -32.35 -3.21
CA PRO A 338 -8.83 -32.66 -3.77
C PRO A 338 -9.62 -33.64 -2.89
N ARG A 339 -10.85 -33.27 -2.53
CA ARG A 339 -11.74 -34.06 -1.67
C ARG A 339 -13.11 -34.25 -2.28
N VAL A 340 -13.71 -35.40 -2.05
CA VAL A 340 -15.09 -35.69 -2.48
C VAL A 340 -16.06 -35.41 -1.35
N ILE A 341 -16.98 -34.46 -1.53
CA ILE A 341 -18.00 -34.14 -0.54
C ILE A 341 -19.30 -34.86 -0.92
N ASN A 342 -19.61 -35.95 -0.21
CA ASN A 342 -20.79 -36.77 -0.46
C ASN A 342 -22.04 -36.26 0.26
N VAL A 343 -23.20 -36.75 -0.16
CA VAL A 343 -24.48 -36.48 0.52
C VAL A 343 -24.38 -36.82 2.01
N GLY A 344 -24.84 -35.91 2.86
CA GLY A 344 -24.83 -36.04 4.31
C GLY A 344 -23.48 -35.67 4.97
N ASN A 345 -22.42 -35.40 4.19
CA ASN A 345 -21.17 -34.89 4.76
C ASN A 345 -21.39 -33.48 5.34
N PRO A 346 -20.75 -33.16 6.48
CA PRO A 346 -20.88 -31.84 7.09
C PRO A 346 -20.28 -30.77 6.18
N ILE A 347 -20.97 -29.65 6.05
CA ILE A 347 -20.52 -28.47 5.28
C ILE A 347 -20.80 -27.19 6.06
N ILE A 348 -20.04 -26.15 5.75
CA ILE A 348 -20.32 -24.78 6.20
C ILE A 348 -20.62 -23.97 4.94
N LEU A 349 -21.76 -23.30 4.93
CA LEU A 349 -22.14 -22.37 3.88
C LEU A 349 -21.95 -20.95 4.39
N ILE A 350 -21.26 -20.13 3.60
CA ILE A 350 -21.06 -18.70 3.88
C ILE A 350 -21.91 -17.91 2.88
N ASN A 351 -22.77 -17.03 3.39
CA ASN A 351 -23.46 -16.07 2.55
C ASN A 351 -22.53 -14.87 2.31
N TYR A 352 -22.02 -14.69 1.10
CA TYR A 352 -21.04 -13.63 0.80
C TYR A 352 -21.61 -12.20 0.78
N ASP A 353 -22.93 -12.01 0.92
CA ASP A 353 -23.53 -10.68 1.09
C ASP A 353 -23.57 -10.24 2.57
N THR A 354 -23.62 -11.21 3.50
CA THR A 354 -23.82 -10.96 4.95
C THR A 354 -22.74 -11.56 5.84
N PHE A 355 -21.86 -12.38 5.26
CA PHE A 355 -20.88 -13.25 5.90
C PHE A 355 -21.44 -14.18 6.99
N VAL A 356 -22.75 -14.40 7.01
CA VAL A 356 -23.38 -15.34 7.94
C VAL A 356 -23.02 -16.77 7.54
N ARG A 357 -22.51 -17.52 8.52
CA ARG A 357 -22.19 -18.95 8.37
C ARG A 357 -23.35 -19.83 8.80
N THR A 358 -23.64 -20.84 8.00
CA THR A 358 -24.65 -21.86 8.31
C THR A 358 -24.00 -23.24 8.31
N VAL A 359 -24.04 -23.91 9.46
CA VAL A 359 -23.65 -25.33 9.57
C VAL A 359 -24.77 -26.19 9.00
N SER A 360 -24.42 -27.09 8.08
CA SER A 360 -25.38 -27.97 7.42
C SER A 360 -24.72 -29.28 6.99
N THR A 361 -25.45 -30.08 6.22
CA THR A 361 -24.94 -31.27 5.54
C THR A 361 -25.17 -31.16 4.04
N MET A 362 -24.25 -31.66 3.22
CA MET A 362 -24.37 -31.67 1.76
C MET A 362 -25.67 -32.39 1.33
N PRO A 363 -26.63 -31.70 0.70
CA PRO A 363 -27.87 -32.30 0.24
C PRO A 363 -27.66 -33.11 -1.05
N ALA A 364 -28.62 -33.99 -1.38
CA ALA A 364 -28.53 -34.83 -2.58
C ALA A 364 -28.44 -34.06 -3.90
N GLY A 365 -29.03 -32.86 -3.95
CA GLY A 365 -29.01 -31.99 -5.11
C GLY A 365 -27.90 -30.96 -5.13
N GLY A 366 -26.87 -31.08 -4.26
CA GLY A 366 -25.79 -30.11 -4.18
C GLY A 366 -26.20 -28.77 -3.55
N VAL A 367 -25.26 -27.83 -3.51
CA VAL A 367 -25.46 -26.49 -2.94
C VAL A 367 -25.16 -25.41 -3.97
N ASP A 368 -25.83 -24.28 -3.80
CA ASP A 368 -25.60 -23.09 -4.58
C ASP A 368 -24.92 -22.03 -3.71
N ILE A 369 -23.80 -21.50 -4.19
CA ILE A 369 -23.14 -20.35 -3.59
C ILE A 369 -23.33 -19.17 -4.54
N THR A 370 -23.83 -18.05 -4.02
CA THR A 370 -23.90 -16.81 -4.78
C THR A 370 -22.76 -15.90 -4.35
N TYR A 371 -22.00 -15.43 -5.33
CA TYR A 371 -20.87 -14.54 -5.12
C TYR A 371 -20.75 -13.60 -6.32
N LEU A 372 -20.62 -12.29 -6.08
CA LEU A 372 -20.64 -11.24 -7.12
C LEU A 372 -21.82 -11.38 -8.10
N GLY A 373 -22.99 -11.80 -7.58
CA GLY A 373 -24.19 -12.06 -8.37
C GLY A 373 -24.10 -13.26 -9.33
N ASN A 374 -22.98 -13.98 -9.34
CA ASN A 374 -22.84 -15.25 -10.05
C ASN A 374 -23.26 -16.41 -9.14
N LYS A 375 -23.84 -17.45 -9.74
CA LYS A 375 -24.31 -18.63 -9.03
C LYS A 375 -23.37 -19.81 -9.35
N TYR A 376 -22.71 -20.32 -8.33
CA TYR A 376 -21.79 -21.45 -8.40
C TYR A 376 -22.49 -22.67 -7.80
N HIS A 377 -22.81 -23.65 -8.64
CA HIS A 377 -23.44 -24.89 -8.20
C HIS A 377 -22.38 -25.95 -7.92
N TYR A 378 -22.51 -26.61 -6.78
CA TYR A 378 -21.60 -27.65 -6.32
C TYR A 378 -22.36 -28.94 -6.07
N ASP A 379 -22.14 -29.93 -6.93
CA ASP A 379 -22.78 -31.23 -6.85
C ASP A 379 -22.26 -32.08 -5.67
N ALA A 380 -23.16 -32.87 -5.07
CA ALA A 380 -22.74 -33.90 -4.13
C ALA A 380 -21.99 -35.02 -4.87
N GLY A 381 -20.84 -35.44 -4.33
CA GLY A 381 -19.98 -36.45 -4.94
C GLY A 381 -19.01 -35.89 -6.00
N ALA A 382 -19.04 -34.58 -6.26
CA ALA A 382 -17.99 -33.92 -7.05
C ALA A 382 -16.67 -33.88 -6.27
N VAL A 383 -15.57 -33.76 -7.02
CA VAL A 383 -14.25 -33.45 -6.46
C VAL A 383 -14.20 -31.93 -6.24
N PHE A 384 -13.84 -31.53 -5.04
CA PHE A 384 -13.60 -30.16 -4.62
C PHE A 384 -12.11 -30.01 -4.39
N GLU A 385 -11.51 -29.05 -5.07
CA GLU A 385 -10.13 -28.62 -4.86
C GLU A 385 -10.15 -27.10 -4.70
N GLU A 386 -9.20 -26.58 -3.92
CA GLU A 386 -8.97 -25.16 -3.71
C GLU A 386 -7.55 -24.82 -4.15
#